data_AF-A0A5K0VWE5-F1
#
_entry.id   AF-A0A5K0VWE5-F1
#
_cell.length_a   1.000
_cell.length_b   1.000
_cell.length_c   1.000
_cell.angle_alpha   90.00
_cell.angle_beta   90.00
_cell.angle_gamma   90.00
#
_symmetry.space_group_name_H-M   'P 1'
#
loop_
_entity.id
_entity.type
_entity.pdbx_description
1 polymer ?
#
loop_
_entity_poly.entity_id
_entity_poly.type
_entity_poly.pdbx_seq_one_letter_code
_entity_poly.pdbx_strand_id
1 'polypeptide(L)'
;SIAEILRLNAPMAMKIAFDGLKDSDYKTRDRTINDVGNFEKAELSIMLCNDNFIRKLNKDWRDEDHATDVLSMSQHIPGFDLPI
;
A
#
# COMPACT_ATOMS: atom_id res chain seq x y z
N SER A 1 9.96 9.91 -8.85
CA SER A 1 9.38 9.00 -7.83
C SER A 1 7.94 8.64 -8.20
N ILE A 2 7.42 7.45 -7.86
CA ILE A 2 5.99 7.11 -8.03
C ILE A 2 5.09 8.15 -7.36
N ALA A 3 5.53 8.75 -6.24
CA ALA A 3 4.83 9.83 -5.55
C ALA A 3 4.62 11.09 -6.42
N GLU A 4 5.55 11.40 -7.32
CA GLU A 4 5.43 12.55 -8.24
C GLU A 4 4.45 12.23 -9.38
N ILE A 5 4.50 10.99 -9.91
CA ILE A 5 3.56 10.54 -10.93
C ILE A 5 2.14 10.47 -10.35
N LEU A 6 1.98 10.04 -9.09
CA LEU A 6 0.70 10.05 -8.38
C LEU A 6 0.08 11.45 -8.31
N ARG A 7 0.88 12.50 -8.11
CA ARG A 7 0.41 13.89 -8.07
C ARG A 7 -0.04 14.40 -9.44
N LEU A 8 0.56 13.91 -10.51
CA LEU A 8 0.29 14.36 -11.88
C LEU A 8 -0.81 13.54 -12.57
N ASN A 9 -0.78 12.22 -12.39
CA ASN A 9 -1.65 11.26 -13.05
C ASN A 9 -1.72 9.94 -12.26
N ALA A 10 -2.65 9.89 -11.29
CA ALA A 10 -2.83 8.72 -10.44
C ALA A 10 -3.14 7.43 -11.22
N PRO A 11 -4.01 7.41 -12.25
CA PRO A 11 -4.24 6.20 -13.06
C PRO A 11 -2.96 5.65 -13.72
N MET A 12 -2.13 6.51 -14.29
CA MET A 12 -0.87 6.08 -14.91
C MET A 12 0.11 5.54 -13.86
N ALA A 13 0.23 6.19 -12.71
CA ALA A 13 1.06 5.72 -11.60
C ALA A 13 0.63 4.31 -11.14
N MET A 14 -0.68 4.05 -11.07
CA MET A 14 -1.22 2.74 -10.70
C MET A 14 -0.83 1.68 -11.73
N LYS A 15 -1.04 1.98 -13.02
CA LYS A 15 -0.68 1.06 -14.10
C LYS A 15 0.79 0.66 -14.04
N ILE A 16 1.69 1.63 -13.88
CA ILE A 16 3.14 1.37 -13.78
C ILE A 16 3.45 0.51 -12.54
N ALA A 17 2.83 0.80 -11.40
CA ALA A 17 3.05 0.04 -10.17
C ALA A 17 2.56 -1.42 -10.29
N PHE A 18 1.39 -1.65 -10.88
CA PHE A 18 0.84 -3.00 -11.07
C PHE A 18 1.56 -3.79 -12.16
N ASP A 19 1.95 -3.16 -13.27
CA ASP A 19 2.74 -3.80 -14.34
C ASP A 19 4.08 -4.32 -13.78
N GLY A 20 4.69 -3.60 -12.81
CA GLY A 20 5.93 -4.01 -12.16
C GLY A 20 5.78 -5.05 -11.04
N LEU A 21 4.56 -5.34 -10.55
CA LEU A 21 4.34 -6.22 -9.40
C LEU A 21 4.57 -7.70 -9.75
N LYS A 22 4.17 -8.10 -10.96
CA LYS A 22 4.17 -9.50 -11.43
C LYS A 22 5.56 -10.16 -11.43
N ASP A 23 6.60 -9.38 -11.72
CA ASP A 23 7.97 -9.88 -11.88
C ASP A 23 8.91 -9.44 -10.74
N SER A 24 8.35 -8.95 -9.63
CA SER A 24 9.14 -8.40 -8.52
C SER A 24 9.26 -9.37 -7.35
N ASP A 25 10.47 -9.47 -6.78
CA ASP A 25 10.67 -10.04 -5.45
C ASP A 25 10.29 -8.96 -4.41
N TYR A 26 9.21 -9.20 -3.67
CA TYR A 26 8.76 -8.29 -2.61
C TYR A 26 8.69 -8.97 -1.24
N LYS A 27 8.93 -8.15 -0.21
CA LYS A 27 8.69 -8.53 1.18
C LYS A 27 7.47 -7.80 1.67
N THR A 28 6.42 -8.56 1.96
CA THR A 28 5.21 -8.08 2.61
C THR A 28 5.41 -8.03 4.12
N ARG A 29 4.71 -7.09 4.77
CA ARG A 29 4.73 -7.00 6.23
C ARG A 29 4.00 -8.20 6.86
N ASP A 30 2.96 -8.70 6.18
CA ASP A 30 2.32 -9.97 6.49
C ASP A 30 2.94 -11.09 5.69
N ARG A 31 3.64 -12.00 6.37
CA ARG A 31 4.37 -13.10 5.73
C ARG A 31 3.47 -14.18 5.15
N THR A 32 2.16 -14.15 5.42
CA THR A 32 1.19 -15.04 4.77
C THR A 32 0.99 -14.67 3.29
N ILE A 33 1.24 -13.40 2.93
CA ILE A 33 1.10 -12.90 1.56
C ILE A 33 2.45 -13.04 0.86
N ASN A 34 2.68 -14.16 0.19
CA ASN A 34 3.90 -14.41 -0.58
C ASN A 34 3.71 -14.30 -2.10
N ASP A 35 2.46 -14.27 -2.57
CA ASP A 35 2.12 -14.11 -3.98
C ASP A 35 0.76 -13.40 -4.13
N VAL A 36 0.79 -12.15 -4.60
CA VAL A 36 -0.40 -11.33 -4.87
C VAL A 36 -1.17 -11.83 -6.10
N GLY A 37 -0.55 -12.63 -6.97
CA GLY A 37 -1.19 -13.27 -8.12
C GLY A 37 -2.23 -14.34 -7.74
N ASN A 38 -2.23 -14.81 -6.49
CA ASN A 38 -3.19 -15.79 -5.99
C ASN A 38 -4.57 -15.19 -5.65
N PHE A 39 -4.70 -13.87 -5.66
CA PHE A 39 -5.98 -13.21 -5.38
C PHE A 39 -6.73 -12.93 -6.68
N GLU A 40 -8.03 -13.27 -6.73
CA GLU A 40 -8.91 -12.94 -7.87
C GLU A 40 -8.95 -11.43 -8.12
N LYS A 41 -8.96 -10.66 -7.02
CA LYS A 41 -9.02 -9.20 -7.05
C LYS A 41 -8.12 -8.60 -5.98
N ALA A 42 -7.28 -7.65 -6.39
CA ALA A 42 -6.52 -6.79 -5.49
C ALA A 42 -7.08 -5.37 -5.53
N GLU A 43 -7.34 -4.79 -4.37
CA GLU A 43 -7.82 -3.40 -4.23
C GLU A 43 -6.76 -2.56 -3.51
N LEU A 44 -6.56 -1.34 -4.00
CA LEU A 44 -5.61 -0.37 -3.42
C LEU A 44 -6.31 0.97 -3.21
N SER A 45 -6.32 1.44 -1.96
CA SER A 45 -6.76 2.80 -1.60
C SER A 45 -5.56 3.69 -1.33
N ILE A 46 -5.53 4.89 -1.91
CA ILE A 46 -4.44 5.86 -1.74
C ILE A 46 -5.01 7.17 -1.22
N MET A 47 -4.41 7.67 -0.15
CA MET A 47 -4.72 8.96 0.44
C MET A 47 -3.50 9.87 0.36
N LEU A 48 -3.61 10.93 -0.44
CA LEU A 48 -2.61 12.00 -0.44
C LEU A 48 -2.93 12.95 0.72
N CYS A 49 -1.97 13.17 1.60
CA CYS A 49 -2.13 14.00 2.78
C CYS A 49 -0.85 14.80 3.06
N ASN A 50 -0.94 15.76 3.99
CA ASN A 50 0.19 16.57 4.42
C ASN A 50 0.82 16.02 5.70
N ASP A 51 1.96 16.59 6.09
CA ASP A 51 2.76 16.16 7.25
C ASP A 51 1.97 16.20 8.56
N ASN A 52 1.10 17.20 8.75
CA ASN A 52 0.27 17.30 9.94
C ASN A 52 -0.72 16.15 10.05
N PHE A 53 -1.34 15.79 8.92
CA PHE A 53 -2.29 14.68 8.87
C PHE A 53 -1.58 13.34 9.07
N ILE A 54 -0.48 13.09 8.34
CA ILE A 54 0.21 11.79 8.43
C ILE A 54 0.91 11.59 9.77
N ARG A 55 1.42 12.65 10.43
CA ARG A 55 1.95 12.56 11.80
C ARG A 55 0.90 12.07 12.79
N LYS A 56 -0.32 12.62 12.73
CA LYS A 56 -1.42 12.18 13.60
C LYS A 56 -1.73 10.70 13.35
N LEU A 57 -1.82 10.30 12.09
CA LEU A 57 -2.07 8.91 11.72
C LEU A 57 -0.94 7.97 12.15
N ASN A 58 0.32 8.40 12.03
CA ASN A 58 1.48 7.61 12.42
C ASN A 58 1.52 7.39 13.94
N LYS A 59 1.16 8.42 14.71
CA LYS A 59 0.97 8.29 16.15
C LYS A 59 -0.16 7.32 16.49
N ASP A 60 -1.33 7.50 15.89
CA ASP A 60 -2.51 6.68 16.21
C ASP A 60 -2.31 5.19 15.84
N TRP A 61 -1.52 4.89 14.80
CA TRP A 61 -1.36 3.52 14.27
C TRP A 61 -0.04 2.82 14.63
N ARG A 62 1.05 3.58 14.82
CA ARG A 62 2.38 3.02 15.13
C ARG A 62 2.94 3.50 16.47
N ASP A 63 2.21 4.36 17.18
CA ASP A 63 2.69 5.06 18.37
C ASP A 63 3.94 5.94 18.09
N GLU A 64 4.05 6.44 16.87
CA GLU A 64 5.18 7.24 16.40
C GLU A 64 4.78 8.72 16.20
N ASP A 65 5.21 9.60 17.10
CA ASP A 65 4.81 11.02 17.09
C ASP A 65 5.65 11.92 16.15
N HIS A 66 5.79 11.49 14.90
CA HIS A 66 6.45 12.24 13.83
C HIS A 66 5.84 11.93 12.46
N ALA A 67 6.00 12.83 11.50
CA ALA A 67 5.58 12.59 10.13
C ALA A 67 6.46 11.52 9.48
N THR A 68 5.90 10.81 8.49
CA THR A 68 6.60 9.83 7.65
C THR A 68 6.22 10.07 6.20
N ASP A 69 7.09 9.68 5.26
CA ASP A 69 6.82 9.85 3.83
C ASP A 69 5.66 8.98 3.35
N VAL A 70 5.55 7.76 3.89
CA VAL A 70 4.54 6.77 3.51
C VAL A 70 4.09 5.99 4.74
N LEU A 71 2.78 5.77 4.82
CA LEU A 71 2.16 4.86 5.78
C LEU A 71 1.31 3.84 4.99
N SER A 72 1.71 2.57 5.05
CA SER A 72 0.98 1.46 4.45
C SER A 72 0.21 0.67 5.51
N MET A 73 -1.05 0.36 5.22
CA MET A 73 -1.94 -0.42 6.07
C MET A 73 -2.45 -1.62 5.27
N SER A 74 -2.13 -2.83 5.71
CA SER A 74 -2.75 -4.03 5.15
C SER A 74 -4.13 -4.19 5.77
N GLN A 75 -5.14 -4.35 4.93
CA GLN A 75 -6.49 -4.76 5.37
C GLN A 75 -6.66 -6.29 5.33
N HIS A 76 -5.61 -7.04 5.00
CA HIS A 76 -5.66 -8.50 5.00
C HIS A 76 -5.93 -9.01 6.43
N ILE A 77 -6.92 -9.89 6.55
CA ILE A 77 -7.25 -10.60 7.78
C ILE A 77 -6.74 -12.04 7.63
N PRO A 78 -5.69 -12.44 8.37
CA PRO A 78 -5.15 -13.79 8.28
C PRO A 78 -6.22 -14.85 8.56
N GLY A 79 -6.32 -15.86 7.69
CA GLY A 79 -7.28 -16.97 7.83
C GLY A 79 -8.65 -16.73 7.19
N PHE A 80 -8.86 -15.57 6.55
CA PHE A 80 -10.00 -15.34 5.66
C PHE A 80 -9.54 -15.53 4.21
N ASP A 81 -9.43 -16.80 3.79
CA ASP A 81 -9.26 -17.13 2.37
C ASP A 81 -10.56 -16.76 1.65
N LEU A 82 -10.62 -15.54 1.11
CA LEU A 82 -11.74 -15.17 0.23
C LEU A 82 -11.67 -16.09 -1.00
N PRO A 83 -12.77 -16.78 -1.33
CA PRO A 83 -12.77 -17.72 -2.46
C PRO A 83 -12.44 -16.99 -3.76
N ILE A 84 -11.68 -17.69 -4.60
CA ILE A 84 -11.33 -17.32 -5.98
C ILE A 84 -12.56 -17.50 -6.89
#